data_AF-A0A146G9Y2-F1
#
_entry.id   AF-A0A146G9Y2-F1
#
_cell.length_a   1.000
_cell.length_b   1.000
_cell.length_c   1.000
_cell.angle_alpha   90.00
_cell.angle_beta   90.00
_cell.angle_gamma   90.00
#
_symmetry.space_group_name_H-M   'P 1'
#
loop_
_entity.id
_entity.type
_entity.pdbx_description
1 polymer ?
#
loop_
_entity_poly.entity_id
_entity_poly.type
_entity_poly.pdbx_seq_one_letter_code
_entity_poly.pdbx_strand_id
1 'polypeptide(L)'
;MTGRSPRTAEEQLPRFVRDLLSAPPRAGQGVNLYLFRLARVLHAYRTEREILEMLRASVAGCGRVVGEQEIQRAVENSRRVAWQPGAANAPARPASSLWPPPDPERRRAVLAQNDGFTLTDLWDSSPVRLADDEPQAEAVVDALFPGDPLLCCGQSSAVFATRRRSRWRGRLAGLALMVPSPMTSRTGRTRDGRVSQHTLENTGPRRHLIIEQDGGTPDEQAAILAHLGLFAPLALVVHSGRRSLHGWFRCGSDPEREARALMRYACVLGADRATWTRSQFVRIPDGLRDNGQRQYVLYLDPTPDLSLNPEAALNPDAALNPEASLNPEASLNPEACSKMDAGSDSAATVPPEVSADVRRHTGTRATLTPAAPPEPNSARPRDNQRRQYTLYSSQPPTSAPTL
;
A
#
# COMPACT_ATOMS: atom_id res chain seq x y z
N MET A 1 56.92 11.90 34.81
CA MET A 1 56.22 12.42 33.64
C MET A 1 55.46 11.27 33.00
N THR A 2 54.17 11.12 33.32
CA THR A 2 53.32 10.08 32.73
C THR A 2 52.86 10.54 31.34
N GLY A 3 53.44 9.95 30.31
CA GLY A 3 53.06 10.19 28.92
C GLY A 3 51.61 9.76 28.70
N ARG A 4 50.72 10.75 28.56
CA ARG A 4 49.33 10.50 28.16
C ARG A 4 49.36 10.10 26.69
N SER A 5 49.01 8.85 26.39
CA SER A 5 48.79 8.37 25.03
C SER A 5 47.91 9.38 24.26
N PRO A 6 48.21 9.67 22.97
CA PRO A 6 47.40 10.59 22.19
C PRO A 6 45.97 10.05 22.14
N ARG A 7 45.02 10.85 22.63
CA ARG A 7 43.60 10.51 22.60
C ARG A 7 43.19 10.25 21.15
N THR A 8 42.53 9.12 20.89
CA THR A 8 42.10 8.76 19.53
C THR A 8 41.20 9.84 18.95
N ALA A 9 41.11 9.95 17.62
CA ALA A 9 40.28 10.96 16.97
C ALA A 9 38.80 10.90 17.42
N GLU A 10 38.32 9.75 17.91
CA GLU A 10 36.97 9.61 18.46
C GLU A 10 36.84 10.12 19.92
N GLU A 11 37.89 10.02 20.72
CA GLU A 11 37.91 10.47 22.13
C GLU A 11 37.85 12.00 22.28
N GLN A 12 38.08 12.73 21.20
CA GLN A 12 38.00 14.19 21.13
C GLN A 12 36.57 14.70 20.82
N LEU A 13 35.58 13.82 20.69
CA LEU A 13 34.19 14.17 20.44
C LEU A 13 33.36 14.25 21.74
N PRO A 14 32.35 15.13 21.81
CA PRO A 14 31.40 15.14 22.91
C PRO A 14 30.71 13.79 23.07
N ARG A 15 30.30 13.47 24.31
CA ARG A 15 29.65 12.20 24.66
C ARG A 15 28.45 11.87 23.75
N PHE A 16 27.55 12.82 23.51
CA PHE A 16 26.36 12.58 22.67
C PHE A 16 26.70 12.20 21.21
N VAL A 17 27.80 12.71 20.66
CA VAL A 17 28.25 12.35 19.31
C VAL A 17 28.82 10.94 19.29
N ARG A 18 29.58 10.57 20.34
CA ARG A 18 30.09 9.20 20.52
C ARG A 18 28.96 8.20 20.71
N ASP A 19 27.92 8.56 21.46
CA ASP A 19 26.72 7.73 21.65
C ASP A 19 25.97 7.53 20.32
N LEU A 20 25.95 8.54 19.44
CA LEU A 20 25.39 8.39 18.10
C LEU A 20 26.26 7.49 17.20
N LEU A 21 27.58 7.58 17.30
CA LEU A 21 28.51 6.72 16.55
C LEU A 21 28.44 5.25 16.98
N SER A 22 28.21 4.98 18.26
CA SER A 22 28.18 3.61 18.81
C SER A 22 26.90 2.83 18.52
N ALA A 23 25.86 3.49 18.00
CA ALA A 23 24.56 2.89 17.72
C ALA A 23 24.13 3.00 16.25
N PRO A 24 24.92 2.46 15.29
CA PRO A 24 24.50 2.44 13.89
C PRO A 24 23.29 1.52 13.69
N PRO A 25 22.26 1.94 12.93
CA PRO A 25 21.08 1.12 12.64
C PRO A 25 21.42 -0.02 11.66
N ARG A 26 20.62 -1.08 11.68
CA ARG A 26 20.70 -2.14 10.67
C ARG A 26 20.01 -1.74 9.36
N ALA A 27 20.30 -2.47 8.29
CA ALA A 27 19.61 -2.34 7.01
C ALA A 27 18.09 -2.46 7.23
N GLY A 28 17.33 -1.50 6.67
CA GLY A 28 15.88 -1.36 6.91
C GLY A 28 15.49 -0.49 8.10
N GLN A 29 16.42 -0.10 8.99
CA GLN A 29 16.14 0.71 10.18
C GLN A 29 16.52 2.20 10.01
N GLY A 30 16.56 2.71 8.78
CA GLY A 30 16.79 4.14 8.53
C GLY A 30 18.27 4.57 8.48
N VAL A 31 19.16 3.73 7.95
CA VAL A 31 20.60 4.04 7.74
C VAL A 31 20.83 5.41 7.09
N ASN A 32 20.02 5.80 6.10
CA ASN A 32 20.18 7.09 5.42
C ASN A 32 19.93 8.29 6.35
N LEU A 33 18.88 8.22 7.18
CA LEU A 33 18.56 9.25 8.17
C LEU A 33 19.63 9.31 9.26
N TYR A 34 20.18 8.17 9.65
CA TYR A 34 21.31 8.08 10.56
C TYR A 34 22.55 8.79 10.01
N LEU A 35 22.96 8.49 8.78
CA LEU A 35 24.09 9.15 8.10
C LEU A 35 23.91 10.67 8.09
N PHE A 36 22.73 11.15 7.71
CA PHE A 36 22.42 12.59 7.70
C PHE A 36 22.51 13.22 9.09
N ARG A 37 21.91 12.60 10.11
CA ARG A 37 21.92 13.12 11.49
C ARG A 37 23.33 13.17 12.07
N LEU A 38 24.12 12.13 11.83
CA LEU A 38 25.50 12.04 12.29
C LEU A 38 26.40 13.05 11.57
N ALA A 39 26.31 13.15 10.24
CA ALA A 39 27.02 14.17 9.47
C ALA A 39 26.71 15.59 9.97
N ARG A 40 25.43 15.87 10.22
CA ARG A 40 24.95 17.17 10.71
C ARG A 40 25.63 17.63 12.00
N VAL A 41 25.90 16.71 12.94
CA VAL A 41 26.56 17.05 14.21
C VAL A 41 28.09 17.04 14.08
N LEU A 42 28.65 16.23 13.19
CA LEU A 42 30.11 16.15 13.01
C LEU A 42 30.71 17.38 12.31
N HIS A 43 29.94 18.12 11.51
CA HIS A 43 30.39 19.38 10.88
C HIS A 43 30.95 20.41 11.87
N ALA A 44 30.53 20.39 13.14
CA ALA A 44 31.06 21.27 14.18
C ALA A 44 32.47 20.89 14.66
N TYR A 45 32.92 19.67 14.37
CA TYR A 45 34.10 19.07 15.00
C TYR A 45 35.11 18.52 14.00
N ARG A 46 34.70 18.21 12.77
CA ARG A 46 35.48 17.45 11.80
C ARG A 46 35.43 18.10 10.44
N THR A 47 36.51 17.90 9.68
CA THR A 47 36.58 18.24 8.26
C THR A 47 35.72 17.28 7.44
N GLU A 48 35.30 17.70 6.25
CA GLU A 48 34.50 16.89 5.34
C GLU A 48 35.10 15.50 5.09
N ARG A 49 36.42 15.43 4.89
CA ARG A 49 37.16 14.16 4.71
C ARG A 49 37.01 13.24 5.92
N GLU A 50 37.20 13.77 7.12
CA GLU A 50 37.08 12.99 8.36
C GLU A 50 35.63 12.54 8.58
N ILE A 51 34.63 13.37 8.25
CA ILE A 51 33.22 12.99 8.33
C ILE A 51 32.95 11.79 7.42
N LEU A 52 33.41 11.84 6.16
CA LEU A 52 33.24 10.73 5.21
C LEU A 52 33.87 9.43 5.75
N GLU A 53 35.08 9.50 6.27
CA GLU A 53 35.78 8.35 6.87
C GLU A 53 35.01 7.77 8.07
N MET A 54 34.54 8.62 8.98
CA MET A 54 33.78 8.21 10.16
C MET A 54 32.42 7.61 9.80
N LEU A 55 31.71 8.19 8.82
CA LEU A 55 30.44 7.65 8.34
C LEU A 55 30.64 6.30 7.65
N ARG A 56 31.70 6.14 6.85
CA ARG A 56 32.02 4.87 6.18
C ARG A 56 32.32 3.78 7.21
N ALA A 57 33.09 4.10 8.25
CA ALA A 57 33.40 3.17 9.33
C ALA A 57 32.14 2.76 10.11
N SER A 58 31.25 3.71 10.45
CA SER A 58 30.08 3.42 11.28
C SER A 58 29.05 2.52 10.59
N VAL A 59 28.94 2.57 9.26
CA VAL A 59 27.95 1.78 8.52
C VAL A 59 28.52 0.51 7.84
N ALA A 60 29.82 0.23 7.96
CA ALA A 60 30.45 -0.93 7.34
C ALA A 60 29.79 -2.28 7.73
N GLY A 61 29.26 -2.37 8.95
CA GLY A 61 28.58 -3.56 9.48
C GLY A 61 27.05 -3.48 9.50
N CYS A 62 26.42 -2.50 8.82
CA CYS A 62 24.98 -2.27 8.97
C CYS A 62 24.09 -3.35 8.29
N GLY A 63 24.67 -4.34 7.62
CA GLY A 63 23.92 -5.42 6.94
C GLY A 63 23.45 -5.08 5.52
N ARG A 64 23.97 -4.00 4.92
CA ARG A 64 23.90 -3.72 3.48
C ARG A 64 25.15 -2.98 3.02
N VAL A 65 25.40 -3.00 1.71
CA VAL A 65 26.40 -2.12 1.09
C VAL A 65 25.84 -0.69 1.08
N VAL A 66 26.57 0.25 1.69
CA VAL A 66 26.31 1.68 1.60
C VAL A 66 27.31 2.27 0.60
N GLY A 67 26.81 2.72 -0.55
CA GLY A 67 27.66 3.25 -1.61
C GLY A 67 28.24 4.62 -1.24
N GLU A 68 29.41 4.93 -1.76
CA GLU A 68 30.14 6.17 -1.47
C GLU A 68 29.30 7.44 -1.72
N GLN A 69 28.56 7.45 -2.83
CA GLN A 69 27.67 8.57 -3.17
C GLN A 69 26.54 8.77 -2.17
N GLU A 70 26.10 7.73 -1.45
CA GLU A 70 25.09 7.88 -0.40
C GLU A 70 25.66 8.62 0.81
N ILE A 71 26.89 8.27 1.20
CA ILE A 71 27.61 8.91 2.31
C ILE A 71 27.91 10.36 1.95
N GLN A 72 28.47 10.62 0.76
CA GLN A 72 28.79 11.96 0.30
C GLN A 72 27.55 12.87 0.27
N ARG A 73 26.43 12.38 -0.27
CA ARG A 73 25.16 13.12 -0.26
C ARG A 73 24.66 13.44 1.15
N ALA A 74 24.86 12.55 2.13
CA ALA A 74 24.48 12.83 3.50
C ALA A 74 25.31 13.98 4.11
N VAL A 75 26.60 14.04 3.79
CA VAL A 75 27.50 15.12 4.23
C VAL A 75 27.14 16.45 3.54
N GLU A 76 26.97 16.44 2.22
CA GLU A 76 26.58 17.61 1.43
C GLU A 76 25.23 18.19 1.89
N ASN A 77 24.20 17.36 2.01
CA ASN A 77 22.86 17.80 2.40
C ASN A 77 22.78 18.31 3.84
N SER A 78 23.62 17.78 4.74
CA SER A 78 23.63 18.19 6.15
C SER A 78 24.39 19.50 6.38
N ARG A 79 25.30 19.88 5.47
CA ARG A 79 26.18 21.07 5.62
C ARG A 79 25.41 22.37 5.85
N ARG A 80 24.32 22.58 5.12
CA ARG A 80 23.49 23.81 5.23
C ARG A 80 22.74 23.91 6.55
N VAL A 81 22.55 22.80 7.23
CA VAL A 81 21.83 22.69 8.51
C VAL A 81 22.72 22.12 9.60
N ALA A 82 24.05 22.30 9.44
CA ALA A 82 25.04 21.82 10.39
C ALA A 82 24.75 22.35 11.79
N TRP A 83 24.82 21.46 12.77
CA TRP A 83 24.63 21.83 14.16
C TRP A 83 25.84 22.65 14.64
N GLN A 84 25.60 23.67 15.47
CA GLN A 84 26.65 24.54 16.01
C GLN A 84 26.69 24.43 17.54
N PRO A 85 27.90 24.30 18.15
CA PRO A 85 28.03 24.28 19.61
C PRO A 85 27.54 25.58 20.24
N GLY A 86 26.69 25.50 21.25
CA GLY A 86 26.21 26.65 22.02
C GLY A 86 25.17 27.53 21.32
N ALA A 87 24.86 27.28 20.05
CA ALA A 87 23.69 27.90 19.42
C ALA A 87 22.43 27.37 20.13
N ALA A 88 21.57 28.29 20.58
CA ALA A 88 20.26 27.91 21.08
C ALA A 88 19.58 27.08 19.98
N ASN A 89 19.16 25.86 20.31
CA ASN A 89 18.34 25.07 19.41
C ASN A 89 17.05 25.87 19.22
N ALA A 90 16.95 26.62 18.11
CA ALA A 90 15.65 27.05 17.64
C ALA A 90 14.80 25.77 17.59
N PRO A 91 13.59 25.75 18.18
CA PRO A 91 12.75 24.58 18.15
C PRO A 91 12.67 24.16 16.68
N ALA A 92 13.22 22.99 16.37
CA ALA A 92 13.31 22.52 15.01
C ALA A 92 11.87 22.51 14.50
N ARG A 93 11.52 23.47 13.64
CA ARG A 93 10.18 23.53 13.05
C ARG A 93 10.04 22.15 12.39
N PRO A 94 9.14 21.28 12.89
CA PRO A 94 9.06 19.93 12.36
C PRO A 94 8.86 20.11 10.87
N ALA A 95 9.74 19.51 10.06
CA ALA A 95 9.57 19.53 8.62
C ALA A 95 8.13 19.06 8.39
N SER A 96 7.29 19.94 7.85
CA SER A 96 5.88 19.64 7.66
C SER A 96 5.83 18.38 6.81
N SER A 97 5.54 17.24 7.44
CA SER A 97 5.41 15.99 6.71
C SER A 97 4.27 16.23 5.74
N LEU A 98 4.53 16.03 4.45
CA LEU A 98 3.50 16.10 3.41
C LEU A 98 2.30 15.19 3.76
N TRP A 99 2.55 14.16 4.57
CA TRP A 99 1.61 13.12 4.97
C TRP A 99 1.28 13.21 6.45
N PRO A 100 0.01 13.04 6.84
CA PRO A 100 -0.39 12.84 8.22
C PRO A 100 0.36 11.64 8.84
N PRO A 101 0.60 11.66 10.16
CA PRO A 101 1.09 10.48 10.85
C PRO A 101 0.02 9.36 10.84
N PRO A 102 0.43 8.09 10.99
CA PRO A 102 -0.51 6.99 11.23
C PRO A 102 -1.38 7.25 12.46
N ASP A 103 -2.64 6.85 12.38
CA ASP A 103 -3.64 6.91 13.45
C ASP A 103 -4.07 5.48 13.80
N PRO A 104 -3.54 4.92 14.90
CA PRO A 104 -3.88 3.56 15.33
C PRO A 104 -5.35 3.38 15.70
N GLU A 105 -6.04 4.43 16.17
CA GLU A 105 -7.46 4.35 16.51
C GLU A 105 -8.29 4.24 15.26
N ARG A 106 -8.00 5.08 14.26
CA ARG A 106 -8.68 4.99 12.98
C ARG A 106 -8.41 3.69 12.24
N ARG A 107 -7.17 3.21 12.27
CA ARG A 107 -6.84 1.88 11.71
C ARG A 107 -7.67 0.79 12.39
N ARG A 108 -7.73 0.77 13.72
CA ARG A 108 -8.54 -0.21 14.46
C ARG A 108 -10.03 -0.09 14.13
N ALA A 109 -10.56 1.12 13.97
CA ALA A 109 -11.97 1.32 13.61
C ALA A 109 -12.29 0.73 12.23
N VAL A 110 -11.44 0.95 11.22
CA VAL A 110 -11.62 0.35 9.89
C VAL A 110 -11.53 -1.18 9.95
N LEU A 111 -10.58 -1.71 10.71
CA LEU A 111 -10.45 -3.17 10.88
C LEU A 111 -11.67 -3.77 11.58
N ALA A 112 -12.23 -3.09 12.59
CA ALA A 112 -13.44 -3.55 13.28
C ALA A 112 -14.69 -3.47 12.38
N GLN A 113 -14.78 -2.48 11.49
CA GLN A 113 -15.87 -2.40 10.49
C GLN A 113 -15.80 -3.54 9.47
N ASN A 114 -14.61 -4.07 9.23
CA ASN A 114 -14.35 -5.19 8.33
C ASN A 114 -13.96 -6.44 9.12
N ASP A 115 -14.48 -6.60 10.35
CA ASP A 115 -14.14 -7.75 11.19
C ASP A 115 -14.52 -9.05 10.49
N GLY A 116 -13.59 -10.01 10.53
CA GLY A 116 -13.71 -11.27 9.80
C GLY A 116 -13.35 -11.22 8.31
N PHE A 117 -13.07 -10.06 7.70
CA PHE A 117 -12.56 -10.01 6.33
C PHE A 117 -11.10 -10.50 6.29
N THR A 118 -10.84 -11.49 5.44
CA THR A 118 -9.54 -12.16 5.34
C THR A 118 -8.86 -11.94 3.99
N LEU A 119 -7.59 -12.34 3.91
CA LEU A 119 -6.86 -12.45 2.65
C LEU A 119 -7.56 -13.40 1.67
N THR A 120 -8.21 -14.44 2.19
CA THR A 120 -8.96 -15.40 1.37
C THR A 120 -10.18 -14.74 0.76
N ASP A 121 -10.91 -13.92 1.52
CA ASP A 121 -12.08 -13.18 1.00
C ASP A 121 -11.68 -12.20 -0.09
N LEU A 122 -10.54 -11.52 0.07
CA LEU A 122 -9.97 -10.66 -0.97
C LEU A 122 -9.66 -11.47 -2.23
N TRP A 123 -8.97 -12.61 -2.09
CA TRP A 123 -8.68 -13.50 -3.21
C TRP A 123 -9.97 -14.01 -3.86
N ASP A 124 -10.98 -14.34 -3.04
CA ASP A 124 -12.25 -14.85 -3.51
C ASP A 124 -13.07 -13.81 -4.28
N SER A 125 -12.95 -12.55 -3.88
CA SER A 125 -13.59 -11.43 -4.56
C SER A 125 -12.96 -11.06 -5.91
N SER A 126 -11.80 -11.64 -6.26
CA SER A 126 -11.07 -11.29 -7.50
C SER A 126 -11.90 -11.61 -8.76
N PRO A 127 -12.24 -10.63 -9.61
CA PRO A 127 -13.00 -10.90 -10.83
C PRO A 127 -12.31 -11.87 -11.80
N VAL A 128 -10.98 -11.87 -11.82
CA VAL A 128 -10.19 -12.83 -12.59
C VAL A 128 -9.46 -13.78 -11.65
N ARG A 129 -9.57 -15.08 -11.90
CA ARG A 129 -8.76 -16.12 -11.27
C ARG A 129 -7.58 -16.45 -12.17
N LEU A 130 -6.39 -16.27 -11.62
CA LEU A 130 -5.14 -16.64 -12.27
C LEU A 130 -4.77 -18.05 -11.81
N ALA A 131 -4.22 -18.85 -12.72
CA ALA A 131 -3.78 -20.20 -12.38
C ALA A 131 -2.41 -20.13 -11.67
N ASP A 132 -2.24 -20.97 -10.65
CA ASP A 132 -1.03 -20.96 -9.81
C ASP A 132 0.15 -21.70 -10.44
N ASP A 133 -0.08 -22.51 -11.47
CA ASP A 133 0.93 -23.40 -12.07
C ASP A 133 1.96 -22.66 -12.94
N GLU A 134 1.53 -21.66 -13.70
CA GLU A 134 2.39 -20.92 -14.62
C GLU A 134 2.41 -19.40 -14.35
N PRO A 135 3.55 -18.71 -14.55
CA PRO A 135 3.61 -17.26 -14.44
C PRO A 135 2.73 -16.55 -15.49
N GLN A 136 1.78 -15.75 -15.04
CA GLN A 136 0.83 -14.97 -15.83
C GLN A 136 1.19 -13.47 -15.91
N ALA A 137 2.41 -13.10 -15.50
CA ALA A 137 2.91 -11.72 -15.48
C ALA A 137 2.64 -10.95 -16.79
N GLU A 138 2.79 -11.61 -17.94
CA GLU A 138 2.56 -10.99 -19.24
C GLU A 138 1.10 -10.58 -19.46
N ALA A 139 0.15 -11.47 -19.11
CA ALA A 139 -1.28 -11.22 -19.26
C ALA A 139 -1.76 -10.14 -18.28
N VAL A 140 -1.29 -10.20 -17.03
CA VAL A 140 -1.60 -9.19 -16.01
C VAL A 140 -1.09 -7.81 -16.43
N VAL A 141 0.16 -7.72 -16.90
CA VAL A 141 0.72 -6.45 -17.35
C VAL A 141 0.03 -5.93 -18.62
N ASP A 142 -0.47 -6.79 -19.50
CA ASP A 142 -1.26 -6.36 -20.66
C ASP A 142 -2.60 -5.74 -20.26
N ALA A 143 -3.29 -6.33 -19.28
CA ALA A 143 -4.53 -5.79 -18.74
C ALA A 143 -4.30 -4.42 -18.09
N LEU A 144 -3.24 -4.28 -17.30
CA LEU A 144 -2.92 -3.04 -16.60
C LEU A 144 -2.37 -1.95 -17.53
N PHE A 145 -1.66 -2.32 -18.60
CA PHE A 145 -0.95 -1.41 -19.50
C PHE A 145 -1.21 -1.78 -20.99
N PRO A 146 -2.45 -1.56 -21.48
CA PRO A 146 -2.85 -1.86 -22.84
C PRO A 146 -2.02 -1.11 -23.89
N GLY A 147 -1.87 -1.74 -25.06
CA GLY A 147 -1.09 -1.23 -26.19
C GLY A 147 0.40 -1.56 -26.09
N ASP A 148 1.25 -0.63 -26.54
CA ASP A 148 2.71 -0.78 -26.49
C ASP A 148 3.43 0.37 -25.75
N PRO A 149 3.07 0.63 -24.46
CA PRO A 149 3.66 1.72 -23.70
C PRO A 149 5.14 1.46 -23.37
N LEU A 150 5.88 2.52 -23.06
CA LEU A 150 7.20 2.39 -22.45
C LEU A 150 7.05 2.01 -20.98
N LEU A 151 7.62 0.88 -20.58
CA LEU A 151 7.63 0.39 -19.21
C LEU A 151 9.07 0.31 -18.69
N CYS A 152 9.28 0.82 -17.49
CA CYS A 152 10.51 0.64 -16.74
C CYS A 152 10.37 -0.61 -15.86
N CYS A 153 11.14 -1.65 -16.17
CA CYS A 153 11.13 -2.92 -15.46
C CYS A 153 12.57 -3.33 -15.14
N GLY A 154 12.76 -4.08 -14.06
CA GLY A 154 14.09 -4.47 -13.60
C GLY A 154 14.11 -5.71 -12.74
N GLN A 155 15.26 -6.39 -12.76
CA GLN A 155 15.58 -7.46 -11.83
C GLN A 155 15.91 -6.87 -10.44
N SER A 156 16.44 -5.66 -10.40
CA SER A 156 16.71 -4.91 -9.18
C SER A 156 16.66 -3.41 -9.45
N SER A 157 16.80 -2.59 -8.40
CA SER A 157 16.93 -1.14 -8.54
C SER A 157 18.25 -0.70 -9.19
N ALA A 158 19.20 -1.61 -9.38
CA ALA A 158 20.45 -1.36 -10.10
C ALA A 158 20.44 -1.93 -11.53
N VAL A 159 19.64 -2.99 -11.77
CA VAL A 159 19.56 -3.68 -13.07
C VAL A 159 18.13 -3.55 -13.61
N PHE A 160 17.93 -2.52 -14.41
CA PHE A 160 16.63 -2.17 -15.00
C PHE A 160 16.80 -1.57 -16.39
N ALA A 161 15.70 -1.48 -17.14
CA ALA A 161 15.65 -0.74 -18.39
C ALA A 161 14.25 -0.13 -18.60
N THR A 162 14.17 0.87 -19.48
CA THR A 162 12.91 1.38 -20.01
C THR A 162 12.79 0.98 -21.47
N ARG A 163 11.79 0.15 -21.77
CA ARG A 163 11.55 -0.40 -23.11
C ARG A 163 10.06 -0.42 -23.41
N ARG A 164 9.72 -0.47 -24.69
CA ARG A 164 8.35 -0.73 -25.14
C ARG A 164 7.88 -2.08 -24.59
N ARG A 165 6.59 -2.18 -24.22
CA ARG A 165 5.94 -3.40 -23.72
C ARG A 165 6.21 -4.62 -24.61
N SER A 166 6.22 -4.45 -25.93
CA SER A 166 6.57 -5.45 -26.94
C SER A 166 7.99 -6.03 -26.78
N ARG A 167 8.95 -5.24 -26.28
CA ARG A 167 10.34 -5.67 -26.05
C ARG A 167 10.55 -6.39 -24.71
N TRP A 168 9.52 -6.42 -23.87
CA TRP A 168 9.52 -7.14 -22.59
C TRP A 168 8.90 -8.54 -22.67
N ARG A 169 8.24 -8.88 -23.78
CA ARG A 169 7.56 -10.16 -23.99
C ARG A 169 8.46 -11.35 -23.67
N GLY A 170 7.93 -12.27 -22.86
CA GLY A 170 8.61 -13.50 -22.41
C GLY A 170 9.64 -13.28 -21.31
N ARG A 171 9.69 -12.09 -20.68
CA ARG A 171 10.72 -11.74 -19.70
C ARG A 171 10.16 -11.24 -18.38
N LEU A 172 8.91 -10.78 -18.34
CA LEU A 172 8.35 -10.09 -17.18
C LEU A 172 8.31 -10.97 -15.92
N ALA A 173 8.00 -12.26 -16.08
CA ALA A 173 8.00 -13.24 -14.99
C ALA A 173 9.37 -13.38 -14.30
N GLY A 174 10.48 -13.14 -15.02
CA GLY A 174 11.84 -13.20 -14.47
C GLY A 174 12.32 -11.89 -13.81
N LEU A 175 11.48 -10.87 -13.73
CA LEU A 175 11.82 -9.57 -13.15
C LEU A 175 11.19 -9.38 -11.77
N ALA A 176 11.76 -8.48 -10.98
CA ALA A 176 11.34 -8.24 -9.60
C ALA A 176 10.61 -6.91 -9.40
N LEU A 177 10.82 -5.94 -10.30
CA LEU A 177 10.38 -4.56 -10.11
C LEU A 177 9.83 -3.95 -11.39
N MET A 178 8.87 -3.05 -11.24
CA MET A 178 8.44 -2.14 -12.29
C MET A 178 8.04 -0.77 -11.74
N VAL A 179 7.98 0.23 -12.62
CA VAL A 179 7.33 1.52 -12.33
C VAL A 179 5.84 1.40 -12.67
N PRO A 180 4.91 1.81 -11.79
CA PRO A 180 3.47 1.55 -11.95
C PRO A 180 2.78 2.51 -12.94
N SER A 181 3.55 3.25 -13.74
CA SER A 181 3.07 4.23 -14.70
C SER A 181 3.94 4.20 -15.96
N PRO A 182 3.36 4.39 -17.16
CA PRO A 182 4.13 4.46 -18.39
C PRO A 182 5.20 5.56 -18.34
N MET A 183 6.36 5.27 -18.92
CA MET A 183 7.43 6.24 -19.08
C MET A 183 7.15 7.13 -20.31
N THR A 184 7.55 8.39 -20.29
CA THR A 184 7.41 9.33 -21.42
C THR A 184 8.55 9.21 -22.42
N SER A 185 9.70 8.69 -21.99
CA SER A 185 10.92 8.56 -22.80
C SER A 185 11.81 7.45 -22.26
N ARG A 186 12.74 6.94 -23.09
CA ARG A 186 13.67 5.88 -22.70
C ARG A 186 14.60 6.30 -21.56
N THR A 187 14.97 7.58 -21.51
CA THR A 187 15.83 8.16 -20.49
C THR A 187 15.30 9.52 -20.06
N GLY A 188 15.67 9.94 -18.86
CA GLY A 188 15.53 11.31 -18.36
C GLY A 188 16.75 11.67 -17.50
N ARG A 189 16.70 12.83 -16.88
CA ARG A 189 17.69 13.32 -15.93
C ARG A 189 17.21 13.10 -14.50
N THR A 190 18.13 12.63 -13.66
CA THR A 190 17.95 12.59 -12.21
C THR A 190 18.04 14.00 -11.62
N ARG A 191 17.71 14.16 -10.33
CA ARG A 191 17.81 15.47 -9.65
C ARG A 191 19.23 16.04 -9.63
N ASP A 192 20.23 15.17 -9.68
CA ASP A 192 21.66 15.51 -9.76
C ASP A 192 22.18 15.54 -11.22
N GLY A 193 21.29 15.56 -12.21
CA GLY A 193 21.62 15.82 -13.61
C GLY A 193 22.13 14.61 -14.41
N ARG A 194 22.27 13.44 -13.80
CA ARG A 194 22.70 12.20 -14.47
C ARG A 194 21.60 11.68 -15.39
N VAL A 195 22.00 11.11 -16.53
CA VAL A 195 21.06 10.44 -17.44
C VAL A 195 20.77 9.03 -16.93
N SER A 196 19.49 8.67 -16.82
CA SER A 196 19.05 7.35 -16.37
C SER A 196 17.77 6.93 -17.11
N GLN A 197 17.56 5.61 -17.26
CA GLN A 197 16.30 5.08 -17.79
C GLN A 197 15.15 5.15 -16.78
N HIS A 198 15.47 5.38 -15.50
CA HIS A 198 14.55 5.43 -14.38
C HIS A 198 14.70 6.77 -13.66
N THR A 199 13.78 7.70 -13.93
CA THR A 199 13.77 9.04 -13.33
C THR A 199 12.33 9.53 -13.14
N LEU A 200 12.14 10.50 -12.25
CA LEU A 200 10.85 11.16 -12.09
C LEU A 200 10.47 12.00 -13.32
N GLU A 201 11.47 12.61 -13.99
CA GLU A 201 11.29 13.43 -15.19
C GLU A 201 10.73 12.60 -16.35
N ASN A 202 11.28 11.40 -16.60
CA ASN A 202 10.80 10.53 -17.68
C ASN A 202 9.63 9.61 -17.29
N THR A 203 9.05 9.76 -16.11
CA THR A 203 7.83 9.04 -15.72
C THR A 203 6.62 9.85 -16.17
N GLY A 204 5.63 9.22 -16.81
CA GLY A 204 4.39 9.87 -17.25
C GLY A 204 3.41 10.15 -16.11
N PRO A 205 2.20 10.63 -16.44
CA PRO A 205 1.11 10.76 -15.50
C PRO A 205 0.86 9.45 -14.76
N ARG A 206 0.43 9.55 -13.50
CA ARG A 206 0.15 8.37 -12.70
C ARG A 206 -0.99 7.57 -13.32
N ARG A 207 -0.70 6.32 -13.68
CA ARG A 207 -1.72 5.36 -14.14
C ARG A 207 -2.33 4.59 -12.98
N HIS A 208 -1.47 4.18 -12.04
CA HIS A 208 -1.88 3.53 -10.81
C HIS A 208 -1.19 4.18 -9.60
N LEU A 209 -1.96 4.39 -8.53
CA LEU A 209 -1.41 4.64 -7.21
C LEU A 209 -1.19 3.30 -6.52
N ILE A 210 0.01 3.10 -6.00
CA ILE A 210 0.33 1.90 -5.23
C ILE A 210 0.25 2.25 -3.76
N ILE A 211 -0.60 1.54 -3.03
CA ILE A 211 -0.63 1.58 -1.56
C ILE A 211 0.05 0.30 -1.07
N GLU A 212 1.19 0.46 -0.40
CA GLU A 212 1.87 -0.65 0.26
C GLU A 212 1.45 -0.69 1.74
N GLN A 213 0.83 -1.80 2.12
CA GLN A 213 0.57 -2.15 3.52
C GLN A 213 1.66 -3.13 3.96
N ASP A 214 2.44 -2.79 4.99
CA ASP A 214 3.53 -3.63 5.49
C ASP A 214 3.47 -3.89 7.01
N GLY A 215 2.43 -3.36 7.66
CA GLY A 215 2.11 -3.56 9.07
C GLY A 215 0.84 -4.38 9.27
N GLY A 216 0.78 -5.11 10.40
CA GLY A 216 -0.34 -5.98 10.73
C GLY A 216 -0.25 -7.37 10.09
N THR A 217 -1.29 -8.18 10.31
CA THR A 217 -1.44 -9.50 9.68
C THR A 217 -1.80 -9.39 8.20
N PRO A 218 -1.60 -10.43 7.37
CA PRO A 218 -2.03 -10.40 5.97
C PRO A 218 -3.54 -10.10 5.81
N ASP A 219 -4.38 -10.59 6.73
CA ASP A 219 -5.82 -10.32 6.73
C ASP A 219 -6.12 -8.85 7.01
N GLU A 220 -5.43 -8.24 8.00
CA GLU A 220 -5.57 -6.80 8.26
C GLU A 220 -5.11 -5.96 7.07
N GLN A 221 -4.03 -6.35 6.39
CA GLN A 221 -3.58 -5.68 5.18
C GLN A 221 -4.62 -5.79 4.05
N ALA A 222 -5.21 -6.97 3.86
CA ALA A 222 -6.25 -7.22 2.87
C ALA A 222 -7.51 -6.39 3.16
N ALA A 223 -7.98 -6.38 4.41
CA ALA A 223 -9.14 -5.60 4.84
C ALA A 223 -8.94 -4.10 4.60
N ILE A 224 -7.76 -3.55 4.91
CA ILE A 224 -7.46 -2.14 4.64
C ILE A 224 -7.45 -1.85 3.13
N LEU A 225 -6.88 -2.72 2.30
CA LEU A 225 -6.87 -2.54 0.84
C LEU A 225 -8.28 -2.64 0.24
N ALA A 226 -9.11 -3.56 0.72
CA ALA A 226 -10.51 -3.70 0.32
C ALA A 226 -11.32 -2.44 0.71
N HIS A 227 -11.15 -1.95 1.93
CA HIS A 227 -11.75 -0.69 2.41
C HIS A 227 -11.35 0.51 1.54
N LEU A 228 -10.07 0.63 1.18
CA LEU A 228 -9.61 1.68 0.26
C LEU A 228 -10.23 1.54 -1.15
N GLY A 229 -10.62 0.32 -1.55
CA GLY A 229 -11.34 0.03 -2.79
C GLY A 229 -12.71 0.70 -2.88
N LEU A 230 -13.29 1.11 -1.75
CA LEU A 230 -14.54 1.89 -1.72
C LEU A 230 -14.36 3.33 -2.23
N PHE A 231 -13.12 3.84 -2.23
CA PHE A 231 -12.81 5.23 -2.60
C PHE A 231 -12.15 5.37 -3.97
N ALA A 232 -11.54 4.29 -4.47
CA ALA A 232 -10.93 4.26 -5.79
C ALA A 232 -10.90 2.82 -6.34
N PRO A 233 -10.94 2.62 -7.66
CA PRO A 233 -10.99 1.28 -8.25
C PRO A 233 -9.70 0.50 -7.94
N LEU A 234 -9.83 -0.57 -7.15
CA LEU A 234 -8.75 -1.53 -6.92
C LEU A 234 -8.60 -2.38 -8.20
N ALA A 235 -7.44 -2.31 -8.85
CA ALA A 235 -7.16 -3.10 -10.05
C ALA A 235 -6.42 -4.40 -9.74
N LEU A 236 -5.54 -4.37 -8.75
CA LEU A 236 -4.63 -5.46 -8.50
C LEU A 236 -4.18 -5.47 -7.04
N VAL A 237 -4.04 -6.65 -6.45
CA VAL A 237 -3.27 -6.84 -5.21
C VAL A 237 -2.16 -7.84 -5.44
N VAL A 238 -0.92 -7.45 -5.11
CA VAL A 238 0.28 -8.28 -5.25
C VAL A 238 0.89 -8.53 -3.88
N HIS A 239 1.18 -9.79 -3.57
CA HIS A 239 2.02 -10.13 -2.43
C HIS A 239 3.48 -9.83 -2.78
N SER A 240 4.20 -9.08 -1.93
CA SER A 240 5.56 -8.61 -2.24
C SER A 240 6.66 -9.69 -2.25
N GLY A 241 6.25 -10.95 -2.07
CA GLY A 241 7.10 -12.12 -1.85
C GLY A 241 7.62 -12.23 -0.41
N ARG A 242 7.36 -11.24 0.46
CA ARG A 242 7.76 -11.30 1.88
C ARG A 242 6.55 -11.20 2.81
N ARG A 243 6.15 -9.97 3.15
CA ARG A 243 5.12 -9.71 4.17
C ARG A 243 4.08 -8.67 3.77
N SER A 244 4.35 -7.90 2.73
CA SER A 244 3.55 -6.71 2.38
C SER A 244 2.63 -7.00 1.20
N LEU A 245 1.43 -6.42 1.26
CA LEU A 245 0.49 -6.38 0.15
C LEU A 245 0.58 -5.03 -0.56
N HIS A 246 0.66 -5.07 -1.88
CA HIS A 246 0.68 -3.89 -2.74
C HIS A 246 -0.67 -3.81 -3.45
N GLY A 247 -1.53 -2.88 -3.02
CA GLY A 247 -2.78 -2.56 -3.70
C GLY A 247 -2.56 -1.51 -4.79
N TRP A 248 -2.96 -1.83 -6.02
CA TRP A 248 -2.87 -0.94 -7.17
C TRP A 248 -4.24 -0.34 -7.44
N PHE A 249 -4.37 0.96 -7.22
CA PHE A 249 -5.59 1.71 -7.45
C PHE A 249 -5.48 2.47 -8.76
N ARG A 250 -6.47 2.32 -9.66
CA ARG A 250 -6.51 3.08 -10.91
C ARG A 250 -6.65 4.57 -10.61
N CYS A 251 -5.96 5.38 -11.40
CA CYS A 251 -6.14 6.82 -11.33
C CYS A 251 -7.03 7.28 -12.48
N GLY A 252 -8.03 8.12 -12.15
CA GLY A 252 -8.97 8.68 -13.11
C GLY A 252 -8.41 9.87 -13.89
N SER A 253 -9.30 10.79 -14.28
CA SER A 253 -8.97 11.95 -15.11
C SER A 253 -8.16 13.03 -14.41
N ASP A 254 -8.26 13.15 -13.07
CA ASP A 254 -7.42 14.03 -12.26
C ASP A 254 -6.53 13.20 -11.29
N PRO A 255 -5.52 12.52 -11.85
CA PRO A 255 -4.80 11.48 -11.13
C PRO A 255 -4.00 12.00 -9.94
N GLU A 256 -3.55 13.27 -9.93
CA GLU A 256 -2.75 13.81 -8.83
C GLU A 256 -3.63 14.24 -7.66
N ARG A 257 -4.80 14.87 -7.91
CA ARG A 257 -5.71 15.29 -6.83
C ARG A 257 -6.30 14.09 -6.11
N GLU A 258 -6.86 13.15 -6.87
CA GLU A 258 -7.55 11.96 -6.35
C GLU A 258 -6.56 11.02 -5.66
N ALA A 259 -5.43 10.70 -6.30
CA ALA A 259 -4.42 9.84 -5.69
C ALA A 259 -3.82 10.46 -4.43
N ARG A 260 -3.71 11.80 -4.36
CA ARG A 260 -3.21 12.47 -3.15
C ARG A 260 -4.17 12.34 -1.98
N ALA A 261 -5.47 12.48 -2.22
CA ALA A 261 -6.50 12.28 -1.21
C ALA A 261 -6.47 10.84 -0.68
N LEU A 262 -6.42 9.86 -1.60
CA LEU A 262 -6.33 8.44 -1.25
C LEU A 262 -5.04 8.11 -0.49
N MET A 263 -3.88 8.56 -0.97
CA MET A 263 -2.58 8.37 -0.29
C MET A 263 -2.58 8.99 1.10
N ARG A 264 -3.14 10.21 1.25
CA ARG A 264 -3.24 10.88 2.54
C ARG A 264 -4.03 10.03 3.54
N TYR A 265 -5.16 9.47 3.12
CA TYR A 265 -5.97 8.58 3.95
C TYR A 265 -5.25 7.25 4.23
N ALA A 266 -4.65 6.63 3.22
CA ALA A 266 -3.88 5.41 3.37
C ALA A 266 -2.71 5.57 4.36
N CYS A 267 -2.00 6.70 4.36
CA CYS A 267 -0.95 7.00 5.34
C CYS A 267 -1.50 7.08 6.78
N VAL A 268 -2.69 7.65 6.98
CA VAL A 268 -3.37 7.62 8.28
C VAL A 268 -3.64 6.17 8.72
N LEU A 269 -4.01 5.30 7.78
CA LEU A 269 -4.20 3.87 8.05
C LEU A 269 -2.88 3.07 8.15
N GLY A 270 -1.72 3.72 8.02
CA GLY A 270 -0.40 3.11 8.19
C GLY A 270 0.31 2.66 6.90
N ALA A 271 -0.14 3.09 5.73
CA ALA A 271 0.54 2.78 4.46
C ALA A 271 1.93 3.45 4.35
N ASP A 272 2.85 2.80 3.62
CA ASP A 272 4.14 3.41 3.28
C ASP A 272 3.94 4.58 2.30
N ARG A 273 4.51 5.74 2.65
CA ARG A 273 4.52 6.97 1.85
C ARG A 273 5.47 6.93 0.65
N ALA A 274 6.41 5.99 0.58
CA ALA A 274 7.44 5.94 -0.45
C ALA A 274 6.85 5.76 -1.86
N THR A 275 5.75 5.00 -1.97
CA THR A 275 5.03 4.73 -3.22
C THR A 275 4.29 5.94 -3.79
N TRP A 276 4.25 7.06 -3.05
CA TRP A 276 3.83 8.35 -3.60
C TRP A 276 4.76 8.87 -4.70
N THR A 277 6.05 8.54 -4.69
CA THR A 277 6.93 8.97 -5.78
C THR A 277 6.49 8.26 -7.07
N ARG A 278 6.11 8.98 -8.13
CA ARG A 278 5.60 8.38 -9.39
C ARG A 278 6.56 7.35 -9.99
N SER A 279 7.86 7.61 -9.89
CA SER A 279 8.91 6.72 -10.34
C SER A 279 9.31 5.68 -9.30
N GLN A 280 8.59 5.48 -8.19
CA GLN A 280 8.99 4.46 -7.21
C GLN A 280 8.90 3.07 -7.85
N PHE A 281 9.95 2.26 -7.68
CA PHE A 281 9.88 0.85 -8.05
C PHE A 281 8.94 0.12 -7.09
N VAL A 282 8.01 -0.64 -7.66
CA VAL A 282 7.09 -1.53 -6.95
C VAL A 282 7.23 -2.94 -7.49
N ARG A 283 6.56 -3.89 -6.84
CA ARG A 283 6.60 -5.31 -7.20
C ARG A 283 5.92 -5.52 -8.54
N ILE A 284 6.60 -6.20 -9.46
CA ILE A 284 5.97 -6.55 -10.74
C ILE A 284 4.97 -7.69 -10.48
N PRO A 285 3.74 -7.61 -11.01
CA PRO A 285 2.74 -8.64 -10.81
C PRO A 285 3.26 -9.98 -11.35
N ASP A 286 3.25 -10.98 -10.49
CA ASP A 286 3.58 -12.35 -10.83
C ASP A 286 5.02 -12.61 -11.33
N GLY A 287 5.93 -11.68 -11.05
CA GLY A 287 7.35 -11.88 -11.30
C GLY A 287 8.09 -12.55 -10.14
N LEU A 288 9.39 -12.73 -10.31
CA LEU A 288 10.27 -13.36 -9.31
C LEU A 288 11.18 -12.33 -8.62
N ARG A 289 11.30 -12.49 -7.31
CA ARG A 289 12.36 -11.84 -6.55
C ARG A 289 13.73 -12.44 -6.86
N ASP A 290 14.76 -11.72 -6.44
CA ASP A 290 16.16 -12.17 -6.44
C ASP A 290 16.37 -13.49 -5.69
N ASN A 291 15.59 -13.73 -4.64
CA ASN A 291 15.60 -14.98 -3.87
C ASN A 291 14.65 -16.07 -4.42
N GLY A 292 14.11 -15.90 -5.63
CA GLY A 292 13.21 -16.85 -6.28
C GLY A 292 11.77 -16.86 -5.75
N GLN A 293 11.44 -16.02 -4.75
CA GLN A 293 10.05 -15.93 -4.28
C GLN A 293 9.17 -15.23 -5.32
N ARG A 294 8.06 -15.88 -5.66
CA ARG A 294 7.05 -15.36 -6.58
C ARG A 294 6.23 -14.24 -5.92
N GLN A 295 5.93 -13.22 -6.71
CA GLN A 295 5.12 -12.08 -6.31
C GLN A 295 3.67 -12.33 -6.71
N TYR A 296 3.01 -13.25 -6.01
CA TYR A 296 1.67 -13.74 -6.34
C TYR A 296 0.67 -12.59 -6.49
N VAL A 297 -0.16 -12.69 -7.53
CA VAL A 297 -1.32 -11.84 -7.70
C VAL A 297 -2.49 -12.45 -6.93
N LEU A 298 -2.97 -11.71 -5.95
CA LEU A 298 -4.05 -12.14 -5.06
C LEU A 298 -5.41 -11.64 -5.53
N TYR A 299 -5.42 -10.50 -6.22
CA TYR A 299 -6.63 -9.89 -6.78
C TYR A 299 -6.28 -9.28 -8.12
N LEU A 300 -7.14 -9.47 -9.12
CA LEU A 300 -7.09 -8.81 -10.42
C LEU A 300 -8.51 -8.51 -10.89
N ASP A 301 -8.79 -7.22 -11.00
CA ASP A 301 -9.88 -6.70 -11.81
C ASP A 301 -9.22 -6.01 -13.00
N PRO A 302 -9.40 -6.48 -14.25
CA PRO A 302 -8.84 -5.85 -15.45
C PRO A 302 -9.81 -4.84 -16.10
N THR A 303 -11.03 -4.67 -15.57
CA THR A 303 -12.04 -3.83 -16.23
C THR A 303 -11.56 -2.38 -16.34
N PRO A 304 -11.63 -1.76 -17.54
CA PRO A 304 -11.33 -0.34 -17.68
C PRO A 304 -12.43 0.48 -16.99
N ASP A 305 -12.09 1.67 -16.47
CA ASP A 305 -13.00 2.53 -15.69
C ASP A 305 -14.31 2.80 -16.43
N LEU A 306 -15.35 2.03 -16.13
CA LEU A 306 -16.73 2.42 -16.37
C LEU A 306 -17.17 3.26 -15.17
N SER A 307 -16.87 4.57 -15.26
CA SER A 307 -17.42 5.66 -14.46
C SER A 307 -17.80 5.32 -13.00
N LEU A 308 -16.84 5.42 -12.07
CA LEU A 308 -17.20 5.64 -10.67
C LEU A 308 -17.78 7.05 -10.54
N ASN A 309 -18.91 7.17 -9.87
CA ASN A 309 -19.62 8.42 -9.64
C ASN A 309 -18.74 9.37 -8.78
N PRO A 310 -18.32 10.54 -9.27
CA PRO A 310 -17.34 11.40 -8.60
C PRO A 310 -17.82 12.01 -7.27
N GLU A 311 -19.12 11.89 -6.93
CA GLU A 311 -19.67 12.45 -5.69
C GLU A 311 -19.22 11.72 -4.41
N ALA A 312 -18.85 10.44 -4.48
CA ALA A 312 -18.34 9.71 -3.30
C ALA A 312 -16.90 10.10 -2.91
N ALA A 313 -16.12 10.65 -3.86
CA ALA A 313 -14.68 10.87 -3.70
C ALA A 313 -14.30 12.25 -3.14
N LEU A 314 -15.26 13.14 -2.88
CA LEU A 314 -14.98 14.56 -2.59
C LEU A 314 -15.16 15.01 -1.14
N ASN A 315 -15.36 14.11 -0.17
CA ASN A 315 -15.40 14.53 1.24
C ASN A 315 -14.50 13.70 2.16
N PRO A 316 -13.17 13.94 2.14
CA PRO A 316 -12.24 13.28 3.08
C PRO A 316 -12.46 13.70 4.54
N ASP A 317 -13.21 14.78 4.80
CA ASP A 317 -13.58 15.22 6.15
C ASP A 317 -14.82 14.49 6.70
N ALA A 318 -15.70 13.96 5.83
CA ALA A 318 -16.82 13.12 6.27
C ALA A 318 -16.35 11.75 6.80
N ALA A 319 -15.27 11.20 6.22
CA ALA A 319 -14.61 9.99 6.72
C ALA A 319 -13.89 10.18 8.08
N LEU A 320 -13.88 11.40 8.62
CA LEU A 320 -13.35 11.72 9.95
C LEU A 320 -14.45 11.86 11.01
N ASN A 321 -15.73 11.75 10.64
CA ASN A 321 -16.86 11.99 11.54
C ASN A 321 -17.70 10.70 11.71
N PRO A 322 -17.78 10.10 12.92
CA PRO A 322 -18.39 8.79 13.13
C PRO A 322 -19.94 8.75 13.07
N GLU A 323 -20.61 9.89 12.90
CA GLU A 323 -22.07 9.99 13.07
C GLU A 323 -22.91 9.91 11.77
N ALA A 324 -22.29 9.82 10.58
CA ALA A 324 -23.05 9.88 9.32
C ALA A 324 -23.61 8.54 8.81
N SER A 325 -23.32 7.40 9.45
CA SER A 325 -23.75 6.06 8.97
C SER A 325 -25.11 5.59 9.52
N LEU A 326 -25.90 6.46 10.16
CA LEU A 326 -27.24 6.13 10.62
C LEU A 326 -28.28 7.02 9.93
N ASN A 327 -28.71 6.63 8.74
CA ASN A 327 -30.03 7.00 8.23
C ASN A 327 -30.57 5.91 7.29
N PRO A 328 -31.51 5.07 7.75
CA PRO A 328 -32.19 4.07 6.92
C PRO A 328 -33.52 4.61 6.38
N GLU A 329 -33.59 5.86 5.94
CA GLU A 329 -34.82 6.44 5.37
C GLU A 329 -34.55 7.08 4.00
N ALA A 330 -34.43 6.22 2.99
CA ALA A 330 -34.67 6.60 1.60
C ALA A 330 -35.09 5.35 0.82
N SER A 331 -36.21 4.76 1.22
CA SER A 331 -37.01 3.90 0.36
C SER A 331 -38.46 4.29 0.57
N LEU A 332 -39.16 4.49 -0.55
CA LEU A 332 -40.58 4.81 -0.68
C LEU A 332 -40.93 6.31 -0.62
N ASN A 333 -40.93 6.95 -1.78
CA ASN A 333 -41.92 7.97 -2.06
C ASN A 333 -42.41 7.83 -3.51
N PRO A 334 -43.58 7.22 -3.75
CA PRO A 334 -44.25 7.29 -5.03
C PRO A 334 -45.34 8.35 -4.95
N GLU A 335 -45.12 9.56 -5.48
CA GLU A 335 -46.22 10.36 -6.02
C GLU A 335 -45.78 11.56 -6.86
N ALA A 336 -46.47 11.64 -8.01
CA ALA A 336 -46.76 12.81 -8.84
C ALA A 336 -45.64 13.51 -9.66
N CYS A 337 -45.59 13.19 -10.95
CA CYS A 337 -45.85 14.24 -11.95
C CYS A 337 -46.39 13.65 -13.26
N SER A 338 -47.68 13.87 -13.48
CA SER A 338 -48.42 13.65 -14.71
C SER A 338 -48.14 14.78 -15.72
N LYS A 339 -48.09 14.42 -17.02
CA LYS A 339 -48.69 15.15 -18.15
C LYS A 339 -48.33 14.46 -19.47
N MET A 340 -49.30 13.80 -20.10
CA MET A 340 -49.47 13.83 -21.56
C MET A 340 -50.95 13.67 -21.88
N ASP A 341 -51.47 14.64 -22.61
CA ASP A 341 -52.77 14.64 -23.27
C ASP A 341 -52.77 13.68 -24.47
N ALA A 342 -53.83 12.89 -24.60
CA ALA A 342 -54.41 12.48 -25.88
C ALA A 342 -55.83 11.96 -25.62
N GLY A 343 -56.83 12.69 -26.12
CA GLY A 343 -58.23 12.28 -26.08
C GLY A 343 -58.58 11.29 -27.19
N SER A 344 -59.60 10.46 -26.94
CA SER A 344 -60.86 10.41 -27.70
C SER A 344 -61.68 9.14 -27.36
N ASP A 345 -62.94 9.36 -26.99
CA ASP A 345 -64.18 8.58 -27.23
C ASP A 345 -64.34 7.16 -26.66
N SER A 346 -65.23 6.97 -25.66
CA SER A 346 -66.67 6.59 -25.75
C SER A 346 -66.85 5.07 -25.55
N ALA A 347 -67.80 4.48 -24.79
CA ALA A 347 -68.98 4.94 -24.05
C ALA A 347 -69.44 3.84 -23.04
N ALA A 348 -70.11 4.30 -21.97
CA ALA A 348 -71.25 3.72 -21.23
C ALA A 348 -71.29 2.24 -20.76
N THR A 349 -71.44 2.01 -19.45
CA THR A 349 -72.71 1.64 -18.76
C THR A 349 -72.42 0.96 -17.39
N VAL A 350 -73.21 1.29 -16.36
CA VAL A 350 -73.15 0.91 -14.93
C VAL A 350 -74.60 0.47 -14.53
N PRO A 351 -74.91 -0.13 -13.35
CA PRO A 351 -74.53 -1.38 -12.66
C PRO A 351 -75.83 -2.27 -12.43
N PRO A 352 -76.14 -3.04 -11.33
CA PRO A 352 -75.94 -2.81 -9.87
C PRO A 352 -75.51 -4.00 -8.98
N GLU A 353 -75.25 -3.63 -7.72
CA GLU A 353 -74.89 -4.35 -6.48
C GLU A 353 -75.89 -5.40 -5.98
N VAL A 354 -75.45 -6.32 -5.10
CA VAL A 354 -76.18 -6.72 -3.86
C VAL A 354 -75.21 -7.22 -2.75
N SER A 355 -75.44 -6.72 -1.53
CA SER A 355 -74.90 -7.07 -0.20
C SER A 355 -75.12 -8.53 0.27
N ALA A 356 -74.37 -8.98 1.29
CA ALA A 356 -74.91 -9.41 2.60
C ALA A 356 -73.92 -10.23 3.47
N ASP A 357 -73.74 -9.77 4.73
CA ASP A 357 -73.85 -10.51 6.01
C ASP A 357 -73.04 -11.81 6.29
N VAL A 358 -72.16 -11.86 7.31
CA VAL A 358 -72.35 -11.97 8.79
C VAL A 358 -72.41 -13.41 9.33
N ARG A 359 -71.52 -13.70 10.31
CA ARG A 359 -71.55 -14.67 11.46
C ARG A 359 -70.26 -15.53 11.54
N ARG A 360 -69.39 -15.29 12.54
CA ARG A 360 -69.44 -15.77 13.95
C ARG A 360 -69.03 -17.26 14.07
N HIS A 361 -67.91 -17.56 14.76
CA HIS A 361 -67.89 -18.24 16.08
C HIS A 361 -66.48 -18.63 16.55
N THR A 362 -66.24 -18.36 17.86
CA THR A 362 -65.49 -19.13 18.89
C THR A 362 -64.02 -19.48 18.64
N GLY A 363 -63.08 -19.39 19.58
CA GLY A 363 -63.15 -19.00 20.98
C GLY A 363 -61.78 -19.12 21.67
N THR A 364 -61.69 -18.44 22.81
CA THR A 364 -60.95 -18.81 24.04
C THR A 364 -59.41 -18.86 24.05
N ARG A 365 -58.84 -17.70 24.42
CA ARG A 365 -57.89 -17.43 25.53
C ARG A 365 -57.23 -18.64 26.23
N ALA A 366 -55.89 -18.68 26.24
CA ALA A 366 -55.08 -18.84 27.46
C ALA A 366 -53.60 -18.46 27.22
N THR A 367 -53.17 -17.41 27.93
CA THR A 367 -51.79 -17.04 28.22
C THR A 367 -51.13 -18.04 29.17
N LEU A 368 -49.82 -18.32 29.00
CA LEU A 368 -48.82 -18.54 30.07
C LEU A 368 -47.41 -18.72 29.45
N THR A 369 -46.47 -17.87 29.88
CA THR A 369 -45.00 -17.96 29.73
C THR A 369 -44.40 -18.04 31.14
N PRO A 370 -43.09 -18.31 31.35
CA PRO A 370 -42.14 -19.15 30.61
C PRO A 370 -41.34 -20.09 31.56
N ALA A 371 -40.61 -21.09 31.02
CA ALA A 371 -39.52 -21.74 31.74
C ALA A 371 -38.44 -22.24 30.76
N ALA A 372 -37.18 -21.93 31.05
CA ALA A 372 -35.96 -22.44 30.42
C ALA A 372 -35.08 -23.03 31.54
N PRO A 373 -33.98 -23.78 31.26
CA PRO A 373 -33.58 -24.57 30.09
C PRO A 373 -33.25 -26.03 30.51
N PRO A 374 -32.74 -26.88 29.59
CA PRO A 374 -31.52 -27.59 29.97
C PRO A 374 -30.50 -27.76 28.83
N GLU A 375 -29.23 -27.67 29.19
CA GLU A 375 -28.06 -28.26 28.51
C GLU A 375 -27.39 -29.23 29.50
N PRO A 376 -26.39 -30.07 29.12
CA PRO A 376 -25.93 -30.46 27.78
C PRO A 376 -25.79 -32.00 27.65
N ASN A 377 -25.68 -32.55 26.43
CA ASN A 377 -24.86 -33.75 26.26
C ASN A 377 -24.17 -33.90 24.89
N SER A 378 -22.86 -34.02 25.05
CA SER A 378 -21.77 -34.53 24.22
C SER A 378 -21.98 -35.25 22.87
N ALA A 379 -21.04 -34.91 21.98
CA ALA A 379 -20.25 -35.75 21.05
C ALA A 379 -20.91 -36.29 19.76
N ARG A 380 -20.49 -35.76 18.60
CA ARG A 380 -19.25 -36.17 17.89
C ARG A 380 -18.95 -35.24 16.69
N PRO A 381 -17.67 -35.03 16.34
CA PRO A 381 -17.24 -34.11 15.30
C PRO A 381 -17.32 -34.74 13.90
N ARG A 382 -17.75 -33.96 12.90
CA ARG A 382 -17.53 -34.26 11.48
C ARG A 382 -16.33 -33.46 10.97
N ASP A 383 -15.54 -34.15 10.16
CA ASP A 383 -14.30 -33.73 9.49
C ASP A 383 -14.28 -32.27 9.04
N ASN A 384 -13.23 -31.57 9.43
CA ASN A 384 -12.81 -30.34 8.78
C ASN A 384 -11.36 -30.51 8.32
N GLN A 385 -11.17 -30.87 7.05
CA GLN A 385 -9.86 -30.97 6.41
C GLN A 385 -9.23 -29.57 6.33
N ARG A 386 -8.48 -29.23 7.37
CA ARG A 386 -7.54 -28.12 7.42
C ARG A 386 -6.38 -28.42 6.47
N ARG A 387 -6.37 -27.83 5.26
CA ARG A 387 -5.13 -27.77 4.45
C ARG A 387 -4.27 -26.63 5.00
N GLN A 388 -3.28 -26.99 5.80
CA GLN A 388 -2.19 -26.10 6.21
C GLN A 388 -1.28 -25.83 5.01
N TYR A 389 -1.06 -24.56 4.66
CA TYR A 389 0.04 -24.16 3.78
C TYR A 389 1.35 -24.22 4.57
N THR A 390 2.03 -25.36 4.50
CA THR A 390 3.38 -25.54 5.03
C THR A 390 4.39 -25.14 3.96
N LEU A 391 5.02 -23.97 4.11
CA LEU A 391 6.17 -23.55 3.31
C LEU A 391 7.37 -24.43 3.69
N TYR A 392 7.80 -25.30 2.77
CA TYR A 392 8.99 -26.13 2.93
C TYR A 392 10.26 -25.26 2.96
N SER A 393 11.03 -25.39 4.05
CA SER A 393 12.44 -25.08 4.11
C SER A 393 13.21 -26.26 3.53
N SER A 394 13.79 -26.11 2.35
CA SER A 394 14.75 -27.05 1.79
C SER A 394 16.12 -26.36 1.67
N GLN A 395 17.05 -26.77 2.52
CA GLN A 395 18.48 -26.49 2.33
C GLN A 395 18.98 -27.21 1.07
N PRO A 396 19.91 -26.62 0.29
CA PRO A 396 20.56 -27.32 -0.81
C PRO A 396 21.63 -28.29 -0.28
N PRO A 397 21.80 -29.47 -0.91
CA PRO A 397 22.91 -30.36 -0.57
C PRO A 397 24.25 -29.79 -1.05
N THR A 398 25.22 -29.77 -0.16
CA THR A 398 26.64 -29.60 -0.46
C THR A 398 27.16 -30.83 -1.21
N SER A 399 27.65 -30.64 -2.43
CA SER A 399 28.51 -31.61 -3.11
C SER A 399 29.47 -30.86 -4.02
N ALA A 400 30.72 -30.73 -3.56
CA ALA A 400 31.86 -30.37 -4.39
C ALA A 400 32.34 -31.62 -5.16
N PRO A 401 32.91 -31.46 -6.36
CA PRO A 401 33.91 -32.38 -6.84
C PRO A 401 35.31 -31.78 -6.70
N THR A 402 36.19 -32.60 -6.17
CA THR A 402 37.64 -32.46 -6.11
C THR A 402 38.24 -32.73 -7.49
N LEU A 403 39.32 -31.99 -7.80
CA LEU A 403 40.25 -32.03 -8.95
C LEU A 403 39.80 -31.32 -10.22
#